data_AF-A0AAU7DJ95-F1
#
_entry.id   AF-A0AAU7DJ95-F1
#
_cell.length_a   1.000
_cell.length_b   1.000
_cell.length_c   1.000
_cell.angle_alpha   90.00
_cell.angle_beta   90.00
_cell.angle_gamma   90.00
#
_symmetry.space_group_name_H-M   'P 1'
#
loop_
_entity.id
_entity.type
_entity.pdbx_description
1 polymer ?
#
loop_
_entity_poly.entity_id
_entity_poly.type
_entity_poly.pdbx_seq_one_letter_code
_entity_poly.pdbx_strand_id
1 'polypeptide(L)' 'MGILEELAGAAAAVEGAKKLDPNAGLVTEGVAAVVGFEGTEAVTNFIEKKEEEKKD' A
#
# COMPACT_ATOMS: atom_id res chain seq x y z
N MET A 1 13.45 -4.91 2.87
CA MET A 1 12.42 -5.98 2.83
C MET A 1 12.79 -6.93 1.71
N GLY A 2 12.68 -8.24 1.94
CA GLY A 2 12.75 -9.22 0.86
C GLY A 2 11.39 -9.39 0.17
N ILE A 3 11.39 -10.01 -1.01
CA ILE A 3 10.16 -10.30 -1.79
C ILE A 3 9.06 -11.02 -0.99
N LEU A 4 9.45 -11.79 0.04
CA LEU A 4 8.52 -12.51 0.91
C LEU A 4 7.80 -11.59 1.89
N GLU A 5 8.47 -10.54 2.39
CA GLU A 5 7.87 -9.54 3.28
C GLU A 5 6.90 -8.64 2.51
N GLU A 6 7.26 -8.22 1.29
CA GLU A 6 6.39 -7.39 0.44
C GLU A 6 5.13 -8.17 0.01
N LEU A 7 5.27 -9.46 -0.34
CA LEU A 7 4.13 -10.34 -0.61
C LEU A 7 3.26 -10.58 0.64
N ALA A 8 3.88 -10.73 1.82
CA ALA A 8 3.14 -10.87 3.07
C ALA A 8 2.38 -9.58 3.43
N GLY A 9 2.98 -8.41 3.22
CA GLY A 9 2.34 -7.10 3.41
C GLY A 9 1.16 -6.90 2.46
N ALA A 10 1.33 -7.23 1.17
CA ALA A 10 0.26 -7.18 0.18
C ALA A 10 -0.91 -8.11 0.56
N ALA A 11 -0.61 -9.36 0.93
CA ALA A 11 -1.63 -10.34 1.34
C ALA A 11 -2.36 -9.89 2.61
N ALA A 12 -1.63 -9.38 3.60
CA ALA A 12 -2.21 -8.85 4.84
C ALA A 12 -3.11 -7.65 4.59
N ALA A 13 -2.73 -6.74 3.68
CA ALA A 13 -3.52 -5.57 3.33
C ALA A 13 -4.80 -5.95 2.56
N VAL A 14 -4.73 -6.89 1.62
CA VAL A 14 -5.92 -7.41 0.90
C VAL A 14 -6.88 -8.09 1.87
N GLU A 15 -6.37 -8.97 2.72
CA GLU A 15 -7.14 -9.68 3.74
C GLU A 15 -7.78 -8.69 4.74
N GLY A 16 -7.04 -7.64 5.13
CA GLY A 16 -7.54 -6.57 5.99
C GLY A 16 -8.63 -5.73 5.31
N ALA A 17 -8.44 -5.36 4.03
CA ALA A 17 -9.42 -4.62 3.25
C ALA A 17 -10.73 -5.39 3.09
N LYS A 18 -10.68 -6.70 2.80
CA LYS A 18 -11.88 -7.56 2.73
C LYS A 18 -12.59 -7.73 4.07
N LYS A 19 -11.83 -7.78 5.17
CA LYS A 19 -12.42 -7.84 6.52
C LYS A 19 -13.10 -6.54 6.92
N LEU A 20 -12.56 -5.41 6.50
CA LEU A 20 -13.14 -4.09 6.76
C LEU A 20 -14.35 -3.80 5.87
N ASP A 21 -14.25 -4.15 4.59
CA ASP A 21 -15.35 -4.07 3.62
C ASP A 21 -15.49 -5.40 2.87
N PRO A 22 -16.49 -6.23 3.21
CA PRO A 22 -16.78 -7.48 2.52
C PRO A 22 -17.14 -7.32 1.04
N ASN A 23 -17.49 -6.11 0.61
CA ASN A 23 -17.76 -5.78 -0.80
C ASN A 23 -16.54 -5.15 -1.50
N ALA A 24 -15.35 -5.19 -0.88
CA ALA A 24 -14.12 -4.76 -1.52
C ALA A 24 -13.92 -5.51 -2.85
N GLY A 25 -14.13 -4.79 -3.95
CA GLY A 25 -13.91 -5.31 -5.29
C GLY A 25 -12.42 -5.35 -5.66
N LEU A 26 -12.13 -5.92 -6.83
CA LEU A 26 -10.75 -6.09 -7.35
C LEU A 26 -9.93 -4.79 -7.35
N VAL A 27 -10.57 -3.63 -7.52
CA VAL A 27 -9.90 -2.33 -7.48
C VAL A 27 -9.43 -1.97 -6.07
N THR A 28 -10.29 -2.13 -5.07
CA THR A 28 -9.97 -1.85 -3.66
C THR A 28 -8.90 -2.82 -3.15
N GLU A 29 -9.04 -4.11 -3.48
CA GLU A 29 -8.03 -5.12 -3.18
C GLU A 29 -6.70 -4.80 -3.87
N GLY A 30 -6.70 -4.39 -5.14
CA GLY A 30 -5.49 -4.02 -5.87
C GLY A 30 -4.76 -2.82 -5.26
N VAL A 31 -5.49 -1.78 -4.87
CA VAL A 31 -4.89 -0.62 -4.17
C VAL A 31 -4.34 -1.04 -2.80
N ALA A 32 -5.09 -1.83 -2.03
CA ALA A 32 -4.62 -2.33 -0.73
C ALA A 32 -3.37 -3.20 -0.89
N ALA A 33 -3.32 -4.06 -1.90
CA ALA A 33 -2.16 -4.90 -2.20
C ALA A 33 -0.93 -4.05 -2.52
N VAL A 34 -1.06 -3.02 -3.35
CA VAL A 34 0.05 -2.11 -3.71
C VAL A 34 0.54 -1.35 -2.48
N VAL A 35 -0.37 -0.81 -1.67
CA VAL A 35 -0.01 -0.10 -0.42
C VAL A 35 0.63 -1.05 0.59
N GLY A 36 0.15 -2.30 0.69
CA GLY A 36 0.74 -3.33 1.54
C GLY A 36 2.08 -3.85 1.03
N PHE A 37 2.30 -3.84 -0.29
CA PHE A 37 3.54 -4.25 -0.95
C PHE A 37 4.63 -3.18 -0.82
N GLU A 38 4.32 -1.93 -1.18
CA GLU A 38 5.25 -0.81 -1.09
C GLU A 38 5.48 -0.38 0.37
N GLY A 39 4.48 -0.59 1.22
CA GLY A 39 4.53 -0.23 2.63
C GLY A 39 4.34 1.28 2.86
N THR A 40 3.94 1.64 4.07
CA THR A 40 3.62 3.03 4.43
C THR A 40 4.83 3.96 4.36
N GLU A 41 6.05 3.44 4.59
CA GLU A 41 7.29 4.22 4.49
C GLU A 41 7.60 4.64 3.05
N ALA A 42 7.39 3.75 2.06
CA ALA A 42 7.61 4.10 0.66
C ALA A 42 6.62 5.16 0.18
N VAL A 43 5.35 5.03 0.57
CA VAL A 43 4.31 6.02 0.26
C VAL A 43 4.63 7.37 0.91
N THR A 44 5.05 7.38 2.17
CA THR A 44 5.42 8.60 2.91
C THR A 44 6.62 9.28 2.25
N ASN A 45 7.70 8.56 1.96
CA ASN A 45 8.87 9.10 1.28
C ASN A 45 8.55 9.67 -0.11
N PHE A 46 7.62 9.05 -0.85
CA PHE A 46 7.21 9.54 -2.16
C PHE A 46 6.42 10.85 -2.06
N ILE A 47 5.57 10.98 -1.03
CA ILE A 47 4.84 12.21 -0.72
C ILE A 47 5.78 13.32 -0.25
N GLU A 48 6.70 13.02 0.67
CA GLU A 48 7.69 13.98 1.17
C GLU A 48 8.55 14.53 0.03
N LYS A 49 9.08 13.66 -0.86
CA LYS A 49 9.80 14.11 -2.06
C LYS A 49 8.96 15.02 -2.96
N LYS A 50 7.68 14.67 -3.17
CA LYS A 50 6.73 15.49 -3.95
C LYS A 50 6.45 16.85 -3.31
N GLU A 51 6.48 16.94 -1.99
CA GLU A 51 6.31 18.19 -1.25
C GLU A 51 7.58 19.04 -1.25
N GLU A 52 8.75 18.41 -1.17
CA GLU A 52 10.04 19.08 -1.34
C GLU A 52 10.19 19.66 -2.75
N GLU A 53 9.87 18.89 -3.80
CA GLU A 53 9.92 19.37 -5.21
C GLU A 53 8.92 20.49 -5.53
N LYS A 54 7.87 20.68 -4.70
CA LYS A 54 6.90 21.78 -4.86
C LYS A 54 7.26 23.04 -4.10
N LYS A 55 8.30 23.01 -3.26
CA LYS A 55 8.73 24.14 -2.42
C LYS A 55 9.82 25.02 -3.07
N ASP A 56 10.27 24.68 -4.27
CA ASP A 56 11.19 25.48 -5.09
C ASP A 56 10.48 26.22 -6.24
#